data_AF-W4VM24-F1
#
_entry.id   AF-W4VM24-F1
#
_cell.length_a   1.000
_cell.length_b   1.000
_cell.length_c   1.000
_cell.angle_alpha   90.00
_cell.angle_beta   90.00
_cell.angle_gamma   90.00
#
_symmetry.space_group_name_H-M   'P 1'
#
loop_
_entity.id
_entity.type
_entity.pdbx_description
1 polymer ?
#
loop_
_entity_poly.entity_id
_entity_poly.type
_entity_poly.pdbx_seq_one_letter_code
_entity_poly.pdbx_strand_id
1 'polypeptide(L)'
;MIQTATGSYKQMYEVNNKLQQIAGTTMAVTINTLTSEIENHHNKLDANLDEMESYISTIQAEEIMAAYQAYIHAWNQYQQVGENVITAAEEKQTAVAQDELYKSIAFFERSTQEMAGLQEQLSTYITEQTMNSVTRSETAMQSSIVISIIAVILAIILSWLTQNYIRKPIIKVANYLDQMAGRDLAMSPLSYNSQDEIGQLTKSMNHLRSSIQSIFTTVYQHSEESALTTNLLSNQMGETVKGIEDVSTSITEIAGTVSVPTKRNRRVF
;
A
#
# COMPACT_ATOMS: atom_id res chain seq x y z
N MET A 1 -36.45 18.34 -10.55
CA MET A 1 -36.10 19.77 -10.69
C MET A 1 -36.12 20.19 -12.14
N ILE A 2 -35.20 19.74 -13.01
CA ILE A 2 -35.29 20.07 -14.46
C ILE A 2 -36.64 19.62 -15.03
N GLN A 3 -37.07 18.37 -14.80
CA GLN A 3 -38.40 17.91 -15.24
C GLN A 3 -39.57 18.72 -14.68
N THR A 4 -39.47 19.22 -13.44
CA THR A 4 -40.52 20.02 -12.80
C THR A 4 -40.58 21.43 -13.39
N ALA A 5 -39.43 22.06 -13.60
CA ALA A 5 -39.29 23.34 -14.28
C ALA A 5 -39.79 23.25 -15.73
N THR A 6 -39.42 22.19 -16.47
CA THR A 6 -39.94 21.91 -17.81
C THR A 6 -41.46 21.76 -17.82
N GLY A 7 -42.04 21.18 -16.75
CA GLY A 7 -43.49 21.04 -16.58
C GLY A 7 -44.21 22.38 -16.43
N SER A 8 -43.78 23.23 -15.48
CA SER A 8 -44.34 24.58 -15.30
C SER A 8 -44.17 25.43 -16.55
N TYR A 9 -43.02 25.33 -17.19
CA TYR A 9 -42.72 26.02 -18.44
C TYR A 9 -43.63 25.57 -19.60
N LYS A 10 -43.93 24.27 -19.72
CA LYS A 10 -44.87 23.76 -20.72
C LYS A 10 -46.28 24.33 -20.52
N GLN A 11 -46.71 24.49 -19.27
CA GLN A 11 -48.01 25.11 -18.95
C GLN A 11 -48.04 26.59 -19.37
N MET A 12 -46.95 27.33 -19.11
CA MET A 12 -46.81 28.71 -19.58
C MET A 12 -46.81 28.82 -21.11
N TYR A 13 -46.19 27.87 -21.81
CA TYR A 13 -46.24 27.78 -23.26
C TYR A 13 -47.67 27.60 -23.78
N GLU A 14 -48.48 26.76 -23.13
CA GLU A 14 -49.89 26.57 -23.47
C GLU A 14 -50.71 27.85 -23.24
N VAL A 15 -50.45 28.58 -22.14
CA VAL A 15 -51.08 29.88 -21.87
C VAL A 15 -50.70 30.91 -22.93
N ASN A 16 -49.42 31.03 -23.27
CA ASN A 16 -48.94 31.95 -24.31
C ASN A 16 -49.58 31.66 -25.67
N ASN A 17 -49.71 30.39 -26.05
CA ASN A 17 -50.39 30.02 -27.30
C ASN A 17 -51.88 30.38 -27.31
N LYS A 18 -52.58 30.23 -26.17
CA LYS A 18 -53.97 30.68 -26.05
C LYS A 18 -54.06 32.19 -26.23
N LEU A 19 -53.12 32.96 -25.66
CA LEU A 19 -53.09 34.42 -25.78
C LEU A 19 -52.87 34.88 -27.23
N GLN A 20 -52.00 34.19 -27.99
CA GLN A 20 -51.75 34.51 -29.41
C GLN A 20 -52.99 34.38 -30.31
N GLN A 21 -54.00 33.59 -29.92
CA GLN A 21 -55.17 33.31 -30.75
C GLN A 21 -56.32 34.31 -30.56
N ILE A 22 -56.17 35.32 -29.70
CA ILE A 22 -57.28 36.18 -29.26
C ILE A 22 -57.20 37.57 -29.91
N ALA A 23 -58.36 38.14 -30.26
CA ALA A 23 -58.50 39.47 -30.83
C ALA A 23 -59.28 40.44 -29.92
N GLY A 24 -58.78 41.69 -29.80
CA GLY A 24 -59.54 42.85 -29.32
C GLY A 24 -60.29 42.66 -27.99
N THR A 25 -61.61 42.87 -27.97
CA THR A 25 -62.45 42.83 -26.76
C THR A 25 -62.52 41.46 -26.08
N THR A 26 -62.32 40.38 -26.84
CA THR A 26 -62.25 39.02 -26.28
C THR A 26 -60.97 38.86 -25.45
N MET A 27 -59.90 39.57 -25.81
CA MET A 27 -58.60 39.52 -25.13
C MET A 27 -58.70 40.00 -23.69
N ALA A 28 -59.38 41.13 -23.45
CA ALA A 28 -59.58 41.65 -22.10
C ALA A 28 -60.40 40.68 -21.22
N VAL A 29 -61.46 40.07 -21.78
CA VAL A 29 -62.26 39.08 -21.05
C VAL A 29 -61.43 37.85 -20.73
N THR A 30 -60.69 37.30 -21.70
CA THR A 30 -59.89 36.09 -21.52
C THR A 30 -58.67 36.30 -20.61
N ILE A 31 -57.99 37.45 -20.67
CA ILE A 31 -56.90 37.80 -19.74
C ILE A 31 -57.43 37.81 -18.30
N ASN A 32 -58.58 38.44 -18.06
CA ASN A 32 -59.20 38.47 -16.73
C ASN A 32 -59.57 37.06 -16.22
N THR A 33 -60.04 36.15 -17.10
CA THR A 33 -60.30 34.76 -16.69
C THR A 33 -59.03 33.96 -16.44
N LEU A 34 -57.94 34.25 -17.14
CA LEU A 34 -56.67 33.52 -17.04
C LEU A 34 -55.71 34.07 -15.98
N THR A 35 -55.99 35.24 -15.40
CA THR A 35 -55.07 35.93 -14.47
C THR A 35 -54.65 35.03 -13.31
N SER A 36 -55.58 34.31 -12.69
CA SER A 36 -55.26 33.38 -11.58
C SER A 36 -54.46 32.15 -12.03
N GLU A 37 -54.64 31.68 -13.27
CA GLU A 37 -53.83 30.59 -13.83
C GLU A 37 -52.39 31.06 -14.08
N ILE A 38 -52.23 32.24 -14.69
CA ILE A 38 -50.93 32.88 -14.96
C ILE A 38 -50.15 33.05 -13.65
N GLU A 39 -50.79 33.64 -12.64
CA GLU A 39 -50.15 33.90 -11.34
C GLU A 39 -49.69 32.60 -10.66
N ASN A 40 -50.52 31.56 -10.67
CA ASN A 40 -50.16 30.25 -10.11
C ASN A 40 -48.99 29.61 -10.85
N HIS A 41 -48.96 29.67 -12.18
CA HIS A 41 -47.87 29.11 -12.98
C HIS A 41 -46.57 29.91 -12.84
N HIS A 42 -46.64 31.24 -12.76
CA HIS A 42 -45.49 32.09 -12.43
C HIS A 42 -44.89 31.72 -11.08
N ASN A 43 -45.68 31.72 -10.01
CA ASN A 43 -45.19 31.41 -8.67
C ASN A 43 -44.53 30.02 -8.58
N LYS A 44 -45.08 29.01 -9.28
CA LYS A 44 -44.48 27.68 -9.35
C LYS A 44 -43.18 27.65 -10.14
N LEU A 45 -43.09 28.43 -11.22
CA LEU A 45 -41.88 28.51 -12.01
C LEU A 45 -40.80 29.24 -11.23
N ASP A 46 -41.10 30.37 -10.60
CA ASP A 46 -40.16 31.14 -9.78
C ASP A 46 -39.57 30.30 -8.64
N ALA A 47 -40.40 29.52 -7.94
CA ALA A 47 -39.90 28.58 -6.93
C ALA A 47 -38.95 27.51 -7.52
N ASN A 48 -39.22 27.02 -8.73
CA ASN A 48 -38.31 26.10 -9.41
C ASN A 48 -37.02 26.80 -9.87
N LEU A 49 -37.08 28.09 -10.21
CA LEU A 49 -35.92 28.88 -10.61
C LEU A 49 -34.98 29.13 -9.43
N ASP A 50 -35.52 29.42 -8.25
CA ASP A 50 -34.74 29.53 -7.01
C ASP A 50 -34.01 28.22 -6.67
N GLU A 51 -34.71 27.08 -6.78
CA GLU A 51 -34.08 25.78 -6.63
C GLU A 51 -32.95 25.61 -7.66
N MET A 52 -33.22 25.89 -8.94
CA MET A 52 -32.21 25.79 -10.00
C MET A 52 -30.98 26.67 -9.73
N GLU A 53 -31.15 27.90 -9.22
CA GLU A 53 -30.03 28.76 -8.85
C GLU A 53 -29.15 28.08 -7.79
N SER A 54 -29.78 27.52 -6.77
CA SER A 54 -29.06 26.79 -5.73
C SER A 54 -28.23 25.65 -6.32
N TYR A 55 -28.77 24.85 -7.25
CA TYR A 55 -27.99 23.79 -7.90
C TYR A 55 -26.87 24.34 -8.77
N ILE A 56 -27.14 25.33 -9.63
CA ILE A 56 -26.15 25.90 -10.55
C ILE A 56 -24.99 26.53 -9.79
N SER A 57 -25.26 27.17 -8.65
CA SER A 57 -24.21 27.73 -7.77
C SER A 57 -23.25 26.66 -7.23
N THR A 58 -23.72 25.44 -6.98
CA THR A 58 -22.86 24.33 -6.53
C THR A 58 -21.95 23.79 -7.63
N ILE A 59 -22.36 23.92 -8.90
CA ILE A 59 -21.63 23.39 -10.05
C ILE A 59 -20.36 24.22 -10.32
N GLN A 60 -20.34 25.50 -9.94
CA GLN A 60 -19.21 26.42 -10.13
C GLN A 60 -18.77 26.56 -11.59
N ALA A 61 -19.68 26.34 -12.55
CA ALA A 61 -19.43 26.55 -13.97
C ALA A 61 -19.89 27.95 -14.39
N GLU A 62 -18.93 28.81 -14.72
CA GLU A 62 -19.17 30.21 -15.09
C GLU A 62 -20.12 30.33 -16.29
N GLU A 63 -19.93 29.50 -17.33
CA GLU A 63 -20.76 29.51 -18.53
C GLU A 63 -22.23 29.15 -18.24
N ILE A 64 -22.46 28.16 -17.38
CA ILE A 64 -23.82 27.73 -17.00
C ILE A 64 -24.51 28.81 -16.17
N MET A 65 -23.77 29.45 -15.25
CA MET A 65 -24.30 30.57 -14.48
C MET A 65 -24.68 31.74 -15.37
N ALA A 66 -23.85 32.06 -16.39
CA ALA A 66 -24.14 33.11 -17.35
C ALA A 66 -25.40 32.80 -18.18
N ALA A 67 -25.57 31.57 -18.66
CA ALA A 67 -26.79 31.17 -19.39
C ALA A 67 -28.03 31.17 -18.49
N TYR A 68 -27.89 30.78 -17.23
CA TYR A 68 -28.97 30.88 -16.26
C TYR A 68 -29.38 32.34 -16.03
N GLN A 69 -28.42 33.24 -15.84
CA GLN A 69 -28.70 34.67 -15.71
C GLN A 69 -29.35 35.27 -16.97
N ALA A 70 -28.93 34.85 -18.16
CA ALA A 70 -29.56 35.29 -19.41
C ALA A 70 -31.03 34.84 -19.51
N TYR A 71 -31.32 33.59 -19.11
CA TYR A 71 -32.67 33.08 -19.02
C TYR A 71 -33.53 33.83 -17.99
N ILE A 72 -33.01 34.05 -16.77
CA ILE A 72 -33.69 34.82 -15.73
C ILE A 72 -33.99 36.25 -16.20
N HIS A 73 -33.04 36.89 -16.88
CA HIS A 73 -33.25 38.23 -17.43
C HIS A 73 -34.42 38.26 -18.43
N ALA A 74 -34.45 37.31 -19.38
CA ALA A 74 -35.52 37.21 -20.36
C ALA A 74 -36.87 36.85 -19.72
N TRP A 75 -36.86 35.99 -18.69
CA TRP A 75 -38.05 35.63 -17.91
C TRP A 75 -38.64 36.84 -17.17
N ASN A 76 -37.82 37.63 -16.50
CA ASN A 76 -38.27 38.83 -15.80
C ASN A 76 -38.85 39.88 -16.75
N GLN A 77 -38.27 40.04 -17.95
CA GLN A 77 -38.84 40.90 -18.99
C GLN A 77 -40.21 40.41 -19.45
N TYR A 78 -40.37 39.10 -19.64
CA TYR A 78 -41.65 38.49 -19.97
C TYR A 78 -42.70 38.73 -18.88
N GLN A 79 -42.36 38.53 -17.60
CA GLN A 79 -43.25 38.78 -16.47
C GLN A 79 -43.68 40.24 -16.40
N GLN A 80 -42.73 41.17 -16.48
CA GLN A 80 -43.01 42.60 -16.41
C GLN A 80 -43.98 43.06 -17.51
N VAL A 81 -43.76 42.61 -18.74
CA VAL A 81 -44.65 42.95 -19.85
C VAL A 81 -45.99 42.24 -19.72
N GLY A 82 -46.03 41.02 -19.19
CA GLY A 82 -47.27 40.33 -18.84
C GLY A 82 -48.13 41.10 -17.84
N GLU A 83 -47.54 41.73 -16.82
CA GLU A 83 -48.25 42.60 -15.88
C GLU A 83 -48.81 43.85 -16.55
N ASN A 84 -48.06 44.45 -17.47
CA ASN A 84 -48.55 45.59 -18.27
C ASN A 84 -49.76 45.20 -19.12
N VAL A 85 -49.76 43.99 -19.70
CA VAL A 85 -50.90 43.45 -20.46
C VAL A 85 -52.14 43.34 -19.59
N ILE A 86 -52.02 42.79 -18.38
CA ILE A 86 -53.12 42.64 -17.42
C ILE A 86 -53.66 44.02 -17.03
N THR A 87 -52.77 44.93 -16.62
CA THR A 87 -53.14 46.29 -16.18
C THR A 87 -53.88 47.06 -17.29
N ALA A 88 -53.34 47.06 -18.52
CA ALA A 88 -53.98 47.74 -19.64
C ALA A 88 -55.33 47.10 -20.03
N ALA A 89 -55.48 45.78 -19.85
CA ALA A 89 -56.75 45.08 -20.08
C ALA A 89 -57.81 45.46 -19.02
N GLU A 90 -57.43 45.57 -17.74
CA GLU A 90 -58.30 46.01 -16.64
C GLU A 90 -58.75 47.47 -16.84
N GLU A 91 -57.85 48.35 -17.28
CA GLU A 91 -58.13 49.75 -17.59
C GLU A 91 -58.90 49.94 -18.91
N LYS A 92 -59.24 48.85 -19.61
CA LYS A 92 -59.93 48.84 -20.92
C LYS A 92 -59.18 49.58 -22.04
N GLN A 93 -57.86 49.69 -21.92
CA GLN A 93 -56.99 50.30 -22.91
C GLN A 93 -56.58 49.27 -23.98
N THR A 94 -57.52 48.86 -24.83
CA THR A 94 -57.35 47.73 -25.76
C THR A 94 -56.13 47.84 -26.67
N ALA A 95 -55.81 49.03 -27.18
CA ALA A 95 -54.65 49.24 -28.05
C ALA A 95 -53.32 49.07 -27.31
N VAL A 96 -53.24 49.54 -26.06
CA VAL A 96 -52.05 49.39 -25.20
C VAL A 96 -51.88 47.93 -24.79
N ALA A 97 -52.97 47.28 -24.36
CA ALA A 97 -52.94 45.86 -24.01
C ALA A 97 -52.49 44.97 -25.18
N GLN A 98 -52.87 45.33 -26.41
CA GLN A 98 -52.44 44.60 -27.61
C GLN A 98 -50.96 44.80 -27.94
N ASP A 99 -50.43 46.03 -27.83
CA ASP A 99 -49.00 46.30 -28.04
C ASP A 99 -48.12 45.58 -27.00
N GLU A 100 -48.50 45.66 -25.72
CA GLU A 100 -47.81 44.95 -24.64
C GLU A 100 -47.91 43.43 -24.83
N LEU A 101 -49.01 42.90 -25.38
CA LEU A 101 -49.11 41.47 -25.65
C LEU A 101 -48.10 41.01 -26.72
N TYR A 102 -47.91 41.79 -27.78
CA TYR A 102 -46.89 41.47 -28.79
C TYR A 102 -45.48 41.47 -28.20
N LYS A 103 -45.18 42.42 -27.31
CA LYS A 103 -43.91 42.44 -26.56
C LYS A 103 -43.79 41.22 -25.66
N SER A 104 -44.86 40.85 -24.94
CA SER A 104 -44.89 39.69 -24.06
C SER A 104 -44.57 38.41 -24.83
N ILE A 105 -45.18 38.22 -26.01
CA ILE A 105 -44.89 37.09 -26.90
C ILE A 105 -43.40 37.05 -27.28
N ALA A 106 -42.82 38.18 -27.68
CA ALA A 106 -41.42 38.25 -28.09
C ALA A 106 -40.46 37.93 -26.91
N PHE A 107 -40.74 38.46 -25.72
CA PHE A 107 -39.96 38.14 -24.52
C PHE A 107 -40.14 36.69 -24.06
N PHE A 108 -41.34 36.12 -24.23
CA PHE A 108 -41.58 34.71 -23.99
C PHE A 108 -40.72 33.85 -24.92
N GLU A 109 -40.76 34.12 -26.23
CA GLU A 109 -39.91 33.44 -27.22
C GLU A 109 -38.42 33.56 -26.87
N ARG A 110 -37.96 34.75 -26.46
CA ARG A 110 -36.58 34.95 -26.02
C ARG A 110 -36.24 34.10 -24.79
N SER A 111 -37.09 34.13 -23.78
CA SER A 111 -36.98 33.30 -22.57
C SER A 111 -36.93 31.82 -22.94
N THR A 112 -37.73 31.40 -23.92
CA THR A 112 -37.74 30.01 -24.39
C THR A 112 -36.44 29.58 -25.02
N GLN A 113 -35.83 30.46 -25.81
CA GLN A 113 -34.56 30.20 -26.46
C GLN A 113 -33.42 30.10 -25.44
N GLU A 114 -33.39 31.01 -24.45
CA GLU A 114 -32.38 31.01 -23.39
C GLU A 114 -32.50 29.77 -22.49
N MET A 115 -33.71 29.34 -22.14
CA MET A 115 -33.94 28.09 -21.41
C MET A 115 -33.42 26.86 -22.18
N ALA A 116 -33.65 26.82 -23.51
CA ALA A 116 -33.13 25.74 -24.35
C ALA A 116 -31.59 25.72 -24.38
N GLY A 117 -30.96 26.89 -24.51
CA GLY A 117 -29.50 27.03 -24.45
C GLY A 117 -28.91 26.60 -23.11
N LEU A 118 -29.54 27.00 -22.00
CA LEU A 118 -29.17 26.56 -20.66
C LEU A 118 -29.25 25.03 -20.51
N GLN A 119 -30.32 24.41 -21.01
CA GLN A 119 -30.47 22.94 -20.98
C GLN A 119 -29.39 22.23 -21.80
N GLU A 120 -29.05 22.77 -22.98
CA GLU A 120 -27.99 22.22 -23.84
C GLU A 120 -26.62 22.29 -23.15
N GLN A 121 -26.29 23.44 -22.56
CA GLN A 121 -25.04 23.61 -21.81
C GLN A 121 -24.97 22.70 -20.58
N LEU A 122 -26.06 22.58 -19.81
CA LEU A 122 -26.14 21.65 -18.68
C LEU A 122 -25.94 20.20 -19.12
N SER A 123 -26.59 19.78 -20.21
CA SER A 123 -26.45 18.42 -20.76
C SER A 123 -25.01 18.14 -21.21
N THR A 124 -24.39 19.10 -21.88
CA THR A 124 -22.99 19.01 -22.35
C THR A 124 -22.04 18.88 -21.17
N TYR A 125 -22.19 19.77 -20.17
CA TYR A 125 -21.39 19.74 -18.95
C TYR A 125 -21.53 18.42 -18.18
N ILE A 126 -22.76 17.92 -17.98
CA ILE A 126 -23.00 16.64 -17.30
C ILE A 126 -22.34 15.49 -18.06
N THR A 127 -22.43 15.49 -19.39
CA THR A 127 -21.83 14.45 -20.23
C THR A 127 -20.31 14.47 -20.11
N GLU A 128 -19.69 15.66 -20.19
CA GLU A 128 -18.25 15.83 -20.06
C GLU A 128 -17.74 15.41 -18.67
N GLN A 129 -18.42 15.85 -17.60
CA GLN A 129 -18.07 15.45 -16.23
C GLN A 129 -18.22 13.94 -16.03
N THR A 130 -19.25 13.33 -16.59
CA THR A 130 -19.47 11.89 -16.52
C THR A 130 -18.35 11.14 -17.25
N MET A 131 -17.99 11.55 -18.46
CA MET A 131 -16.88 10.96 -19.22
C MET A 131 -15.55 11.10 -18.48
N ASN A 132 -15.25 12.29 -17.95
CA ASN A 132 -14.05 12.53 -17.16
C ASN A 132 -14.00 11.64 -15.90
N SER A 133 -15.13 11.45 -15.22
CA SER A 133 -15.23 10.55 -14.06
C SER A 133 -15.00 9.09 -14.46
N VAL A 134 -15.55 8.64 -15.59
CA VAL A 134 -15.34 7.27 -16.10
C VAL A 134 -13.86 7.05 -16.43
N THR A 135 -13.22 7.94 -17.19
CA THR A 135 -11.80 7.83 -17.53
C THR A 135 -10.90 7.85 -16.29
N ARG A 136 -11.22 8.69 -15.29
CA ARG A 136 -10.49 8.69 -14.00
C ARG A 136 -10.64 7.38 -13.25
N SER A 137 -11.84 6.79 -13.26
CA SER A 137 -12.08 5.47 -12.66
C SER A 137 -11.30 4.37 -13.37
N GLU A 138 -11.30 4.36 -14.70
CA GLU A 138 -10.56 3.38 -15.51
C GLU A 138 -9.05 3.48 -15.28
N THR A 139 -8.49 4.70 -15.27
CA THR A 139 -7.06 4.94 -15.00
C THR A 139 -6.69 4.57 -13.55
N ALA A 140 -7.55 4.83 -12.57
CA ALA A 140 -7.36 4.38 -11.19
C ALA A 140 -7.38 2.83 -11.08
N MET A 141 -8.27 2.16 -11.82
CA MET A 141 -8.31 0.70 -11.86
C MET A 141 -7.04 0.12 -12.50
N GLN A 142 -6.62 0.66 -13.65
CA GLN A 142 -5.40 0.23 -14.34
C GLN A 142 -4.15 0.43 -13.46
N SER A 143 -4.00 1.60 -12.83
CA SER A 143 -2.88 1.86 -11.92
C SER A 143 -2.89 0.91 -10.71
N SER A 144 -4.06 0.63 -10.14
CA SER A 144 -4.20 -0.35 -9.05
C SER A 144 -3.77 -1.76 -9.46
N ILE A 145 -4.10 -2.20 -10.69
CA ILE A 145 -3.66 -3.48 -11.24
C ILE A 145 -2.13 -3.51 -11.39
N VAL A 146 -1.54 -2.45 -11.97
CA VAL A 146 -0.08 -2.35 -12.15
C VAL A 146 0.65 -2.39 -10.81
N ILE A 147 0.19 -1.60 -9.82
CA ILE A 147 0.77 -1.59 -8.47
C ILE A 147 0.65 -2.96 -7.81
N SER A 148 -0.49 -3.64 -7.96
CA SER A 148 -0.69 -5.00 -7.43
C SER A 148 0.28 -6.01 -8.05
N ILE A 149 0.49 -5.96 -9.37
CA ILE A 149 1.46 -6.82 -10.05
C ILE A 149 2.88 -6.55 -9.55
N ILE A 150 3.27 -5.29 -9.40
CA ILE A 150 4.58 -4.91 -8.86
C ILE A 150 4.75 -5.43 -7.42
N ALA A 151 3.73 -5.29 -6.58
CA ALA A 151 3.75 -5.79 -5.20
C ALA A 151 3.95 -7.32 -5.15
N VAL A 152 3.26 -8.07 -6.01
CA VAL A 152 3.44 -9.53 -6.12
C VAL A 152 4.86 -9.89 -6.57
N ILE A 153 5.39 -9.20 -7.58
CA ILE A 153 6.76 -9.42 -8.06
C ILE A 153 7.77 -9.14 -6.95
N LEU A 154 7.61 -8.04 -6.21
CA LEU A 154 8.47 -7.70 -5.08
C LEU A 154 8.39 -8.76 -3.96
N ALA A 155 7.19 -9.27 -3.65
CA ALA A 155 7.03 -10.35 -2.67
C ALA A 155 7.77 -11.63 -3.11
N ILE A 156 7.70 -11.99 -4.40
CA ILE A 156 8.44 -13.14 -4.95
C ILE A 156 9.95 -12.91 -4.84
N ILE A 157 10.44 -11.72 -5.20
CA ILE A 157 11.86 -11.38 -5.12
C ILE A 157 12.35 -11.45 -3.67
N LEU A 158 11.62 -10.84 -2.73
CA LEU A 158 11.99 -10.85 -1.31
C LEU A 158 11.98 -12.26 -0.71
N SER A 159 11.00 -13.08 -1.08
CA SER A 159 10.94 -14.49 -0.69
C SER A 159 12.15 -15.26 -1.22
N TRP A 160 12.50 -15.07 -2.49
CA TRP A 160 13.66 -15.69 -3.11
C TRP A 160 14.98 -15.24 -2.46
N LEU A 161 15.13 -13.95 -2.18
CA LEU A 161 16.29 -13.38 -1.49
C LEU A 161 16.44 -13.98 -0.08
N THR A 162 15.35 -13.98 0.70
CA THR A 162 15.35 -14.53 2.07
C THR A 162 15.73 -16.02 2.06
N GLN A 163 15.18 -16.79 1.12
CA GLN A 163 15.49 -18.22 0.98
C GLN A 163 16.98 -18.45 0.66
N ASN A 164 17.56 -17.65 -0.24
CA ASN A 164 18.89 -17.92 -0.78
C ASN A 164 20.04 -17.27 0.02
N TYR A 165 19.81 -16.08 0.59
CA TYR A 165 20.83 -15.32 1.30
C TYR A 165 20.76 -15.48 2.82
N ILE A 166 19.61 -15.87 3.39
CA ILE A 166 19.45 -16.04 4.84
C ILE A 166 19.26 -17.53 5.17
N ARG A 167 18.14 -18.12 4.74
CA ARG A 167 17.74 -19.47 5.20
C ARG A 167 18.73 -20.55 4.81
N LYS A 168 19.15 -20.60 3.54
CA LYS A 168 20.12 -21.62 3.07
C LYS A 168 21.48 -21.55 3.80
N PRO A 169 22.15 -20.37 3.91
CA PRO A 169 23.39 -20.26 4.67
C PRO A 169 23.25 -20.63 6.15
N ILE A 170 22.17 -20.20 6.82
CA ILE A 170 21.93 -20.56 8.23
C ILE A 170 21.81 -22.07 8.40
N ILE A 171 21.04 -22.75 7.53
CA ILE A 171 20.91 -24.22 7.57
C ILE A 171 22.27 -24.90 7.32
N LYS A 172 23.09 -24.37 6.41
CA LYS A 172 24.45 -24.89 6.18
C LYS A 172 25.33 -24.76 7.42
N VAL A 173 25.29 -23.63 8.12
CA VAL A 173 26.03 -23.43 9.36
C VAL A 173 25.53 -24.37 10.45
N ALA A 174 24.22 -24.53 10.61
CA ALA A 174 23.63 -25.45 11.58
C ALA A 174 24.06 -26.91 11.34
N ASN A 175 23.96 -27.38 10.09
CA ASN A 175 24.40 -28.72 9.72
C ASN A 175 25.91 -28.93 9.93
N TYR A 176 26.71 -27.87 9.79
CA TYR A 176 28.16 -27.91 10.04
C TYR A 176 28.47 -28.06 11.53
N LEU A 177 27.74 -27.33 12.37
CA LEU A 177 27.78 -27.46 13.83
C LEU A 177 27.40 -28.86 14.31
N ASP A 178 26.33 -29.43 13.76
CA ASP A 178 25.88 -30.78 14.12
C ASP A 178 26.93 -31.84 13.80
N GLN A 179 27.60 -31.73 12.65
CA GLN A 179 28.70 -32.63 12.29
C GLN A 179 29.91 -32.49 13.24
N MET A 180 30.25 -31.26 13.63
CA MET A 180 31.30 -31.03 14.64
C MET A 180 30.93 -31.61 16.01
N ALA A 181 29.68 -31.48 16.44
CA ALA A 181 29.18 -32.10 17.67
C ALA A 181 29.24 -33.63 17.59
N GLY A 182 29.06 -34.20 16.39
CA GLY A 182 29.25 -35.62 16.08
C GLY A 182 30.71 -36.11 16.09
N ARG A 183 31.67 -35.27 16.50
CA ARG A 183 33.13 -35.53 16.52
C ARG A 183 33.77 -35.67 15.13
N ASP A 184 33.06 -35.29 14.06
CA ASP A 184 33.70 -35.13 12.75
C ASP A 184 34.35 -33.75 12.67
N LEU A 185 35.66 -33.69 12.87
CA LEU A 185 36.43 -32.47 12.72
C LEU A 185 37.21 -32.42 11.41
N ALA A 186 37.27 -33.51 10.65
CA ALA A 186 38.06 -33.64 9.42
C ALA A 186 37.40 -32.95 8.21
N MET A 187 36.18 -32.44 8.38
CA MET A 187 35.47 -31.65 7.37
C MET A 187 36.24 -30.41 6.91
N SER A 188 36.11 -30.09 5.63
CA SER A 188 36.60 -28.84 5.05
C SER A 188 35.99 -27.60 5.74
N PRO A 189 36.69 -26.45 5.74
CA PRO A 189 36.12 -25.19 6.21
C PRO A 189 34.82 -24.83 5.49
N LEU A 190 33.84 -24.32 6.21
CA LEU A 190 32.61 -23.83 5.63
C LEU A 190 32.91 -22.64 4.71
N SER A 191 32.50 -22.74 3.44
CA SER A 191 32.72 -21.71 2.43
C SER A 191 31.45 -20.88 2.23
N TYR A 192 31.48 -19.65 2.75
CA TYR A 192 30.47 -18.63 2.51
C TYR A 192 31.16 -17.27 2.51
N ASN A 193 31.34 -16.70 1.32
CA ASN A 193 32.02 -15.42 1.14
C ASN A 193 31.00 -14.29 1.05
N SER A 194 30.53 -13.83 2.20
CA SER A 194 29.72 -12.62 2.33
C SER A 194 30.35 -11.68 3.35
N GLN A 195 30.06 -10.38 3.22
CA GLN A 195 30.49 -9.35 4.17
C GLN A 195 29.45 -9.09 5.27
N ASP A 196 28.33 -9.81 5.24
CA ASP A 196 27.26 -9.73 6.23
C ASP A 196 27.57 -10.52 7.53
N GLU A 197 26.61 -10.51 8.45
CA GLU A 197 26.64 -11.21 9.73
C GLU A 197 26.81 -12.73 9.55
N ILE A 198 26.27 -13.30 8.47
CA ILE A 198 26.38 -14.74 8.19
C ILE A 198 27.80 -15.10 7.71
N GLY A 199 28.46 -14.22 6.96
CA GLY A 199 29.87 -14.31 6.63
C GLY A 199 30.77 -14.28 7.87
N GLN A 200 30.49 -13.37 8.80
CA GLN A 200 31.22 -13.29 10.07
C GLN A 200 30.99 -14.53 10.95
N LEU A 201 29.75 -15.02 10.99
CA LEU A 201 29.40 -16.27 11.68
C LEU A 201 30.16 -17.46 11.11
N THR A 202 30.21 -17.58 9.78
CA THR A 202 30.96 -18.64 9.09
C THR A 202 32.45 -18.63 9.45
N LYS A 203 33.08 -17.44 9.46
CA LYS A 203 34.49 -17.29 9.87
C LYS A 203 34.73 -17.70 11.31
N SER A 204 33.86 -17.26 12.22
CA SER A 204 33.94 -17.60 13.65
C SER A 204 33.79 -19.11 13.87
N MET A 205 32.90 -19.74 13.11
CA MET A 205 32.67 -21.18 13.17
C MET A 205 33.89 -21.99 12.68
N ASN A 206 34.52 -21.55 11.59
CA ASN A 206 35.76 -22.16 11.10
C ASN A 206 36.91 -22.02 12.11
N HIS A 207 37.01 -20.87 12.79
CA HIS A 207 37.98 -20.66 13.85
C HIS A 207 37.75 -21.59 15.04
N LEU A 208 36.49 -21.76 15.47
CA LEU A 208 36.11 -22.69 16.52
C LEU A 208 36.52 -24.13 16.17
N ARG A 209 36.24 -24.60 14.96
CA ARG A 209 36.66 -25.93 14.49
C ARG A 209 38.18 -26.10 14.58
N SER A 210 38.94 -25.13 14.06
CA SER A 210 40.41 -25.18 14.08
C SER A 210 40.95 -25.22 15.51
N SER A 211 40.33 -24.48 16.43
CA SER A 211 40.72 -24.46 17.84
C SER A 211 40.49 -25.81 18.50
N ILE A 212 39.32 -26.43 18.26
CA ILE A 212 39.01 -27.77 18.78
C ILE A 212 39.97 -28.83 18.21
N GLN A 213 40.26 -28.78 16.90
CA GLN A 213 41.26 -29.67 16.29
C GLN A 213 42.63 -29.56 16.96
N SER A 214 43.12 -28.33 17.15
CA SER A 214 44.41 -28.08 17.79
C SER A 214 44.47 -28.62 19.23
N ILE A 215 43.39 -28.51 19.98
CA ILE A 215 43.29 -29.11 21.33
C ILE A 215 43.43 -30.63 21.24
N PHE A 216 42.71 -31.32 20.35
CA PHE A 216 42.83 -32.78 20.20
C PHE A 216 44.23 -33.20 19.77
N THR A 217 44.87 -32.48 18.86
CA THR A 217 46.26 -32.75 18.47
C THR A 217 47.22 -32.63 19.65
N THR A 218 47.06 -31.59 20.47
CA THR A 218 47.90 -31.36 21.66
C THR A 218 47.70 -32.45 22.71
N VAL A 219 46.46 -32.85 22.96
CA VAL A 219 46.14 -33.95 23.90
C VAL A 219 46.73 -35.29 23.41
N TYR A 220 46.67 -35.55 22.10
CA TYR A 220 47.26 -36.74 21.51
C TYR A 220 48.79 -36.76 21.69
N GLN A 221 49.46 -35.65 21.41
CA GLN A 221 50.91 -35.51 21.58
C GLN A 221 51.35 -35.72 23.05
N HIS A 222 50.65 -35.12 24.01
CA HIS A 222 50.96 -35.34 25.43
C HIS A 222 50.68 -36.77 25.89
N SER A 223 49.68 -37.43 25.32
CA SER A 223 49.40 -38.84 25.62
C SER A 223 50.49 -39.75 25.07
N GLU A 224 51.03 -39.46 23.89
CA GLU A 224 52.18 -40.16 23.30
C GLU A 224 53.45 -39.95 24.15
N GLU A 225 53.73 -38.71 24.55
CA GLU A 225 54.84 -38.38 25.45
C GLU A 225 54.70 -39.09 26.82
N SER A 226 53.49 -39.12 27.38
CA SER A 226 53.21 -39.84 28.63
C SER A 226 53.39 -41.36 28.49
N ALA A 227 53.03 -41.93 27.33
CA ALA A 227 53.26 -43.35 27.05
C ALA A 227 54.76 -43.66 26.90
N LEU A 228 55.52 -42.79 26.22
CA LEU A 228 56.96 -42.93 26.06
C LEU A 228 57.69 -42.83 27.42
N THR A 229 57.34 -41.85 28.24
CA THR A 229 57.92 -41.68 29.60
C THR A 229 57.60 -42.86 30.52
N THR A 230 56.37 -43.40 30.46
CA THR A 230 55.99 -44.60 31.22
C THR A 230 56.79 -45.83 30.79
N ASN A 231 57.04 -45.99 29.48
CA ASN A 231 57.89 -47.07 28.96
C ASN A 231 59.35 -46.90 29.40
N LEU A 232 59.92 -45.68 29.31
CA LEU A 232 61.27 -45.39 29.78
C LEU A 232 61.42 -45.67 31.27
N LEU A 233 60.46 -45.22 32.08
CA LEU A 233 60.44 -45.48 33.53
C LEU A 233 60.35 -46.98 33.83
N SER A 234 59.52 -47.72 33.10
CA SER A 234 59.40 -49.17 33.26
C SER A 234 60.71 -49.90 32.96
N ASN A 235 61.42 -49.49 31.90
CA ASN A 235 62.74 -50.02 31.59
C ASN A 235 63.77 -49.70 32.68
N GLN A 236 63.80 -48.46 33.18
CA GLN A 236 64.69 -48.04 34.28
C GLN A 236 64.40 -48.78 35.59
N MET A 237 63.13 -49.03 35.92
CA MET A 237 62.75 -49.86 37.07
C MET A 237 63.25 -51.30 36.90
N GLY A 238 63.16 -51.87 35.69
CA GLY A 238 63.73 -53.18 35.38
C GLY A 238 65.23 -53.25 35.63
N GLU A 239 65.99 -52.24 35.17
CA GLU A 239 67.43 -52.13 35.44
C GLU A 239 67.74 -51.95 36.94
N THR A 240 66.92 -51.18 37.65
CA THR A 240 67.07 -50.96 39.09
C THR A 240 66.84 -52.25 39.88
N VAL A 241 65.80 -53.02 39.54
CA VAL A 241 65.52 -54.33 40.15
C VAL A 241 66.71 -55.27 39.94
N LYS A 242 67.26 -55.31 38.73
CA LYS A 242 68.45 -56.10 38.43
C LYS A 242 69.66 -55.67 39.26
N GLY A 243 69.89 -54.37 39.40
CA GLY A 243 70.95 -53.84 40.27
C GLY A 243 70.75 -54.20 41.74
N ILE A 244 69.52 -54.18 42.25
CA ILE A 244 69.19 -54.64 43.61
C ILE A 244 69.49 -56.13 43.76
N GLU A 245 69.18 -56.95 42.76
CA GLU A 245 69.49 -58.39 42.76
C GLU A 245 71.01 -58.65 42.76
N ASP A 246 71.79 -57.91 41.98
CA ASP A 246 73.25 -57.97 41.96
C ASP A 246 73.86 -57.57 43.32
N VAL A 247 73.34 -56.50 43.94
CA VAL A 247 73.76 -56.07 45.28
C VAL A 247 73.38 -57.11 46.34
N SER A 248 72.18 -57.66 46.28
CA SER A 248 71.72 -58.73 47.19
C SER A 248 72.61 -59.96 47.08
N THR A 249 72.95 -60.37 45.85
CA THR A 249 73.86 -61.48 45.57
C THR A 249 75.25 -61.20 46.15
N SER A 250 75.78 -60.00 45.93
CA SER A 250 77.07 -59.58 46.48
C SER A 250 77.08 -59.55 48.01
N ILE A 251 76.00 -59.08 48.65
CA ILE A 251 75.84 -59.12 50.13
C ILE A 251 75.84 -60.58 50.62
N THR A 252 75.16 -61.47 49.91
CA THR A 252 75.09 -62.90 50.26
C THR A 252 76.46 -63.56 50.11
N GLU A 253 77.21 -63.22 49.06
CA GLU A 253 78.58 -63.69 48.83
C GLU A 253 79.55 -63.14 49.89
N ILE A 254 79.44 -61.86 50.25
CA ILE A 254 80.20 -61.24 51.34
C ILE A 254 79.87 -61.92 52.68
N ALA A 255 78.60 -62.15 52.99
CA ALA A 255 78.20 -62.88 54.19
C ALA A 255 78.76 -64.32 54.20
N GLY A 256 78.77 -64.99 53.04
CA GLY A 256 79.38 -66.30 52.86
C GLY A 256 80.90 -66.31 53.06
N THR A 257 81.62 -65.31 52.54
CA THR A 257 83.08 -65.18 52.71
C THR A 257 83.48 -64.80 54.14
N VAL A 258 82.69 -63.97 54.82
CA VAL A 258 82.85 -63.66 56.26
C VAL A 258 82.64 -64.92 57.12
N SER A 259 81.97 -65.95 56.61
CA SER A 259 81.71 -67.21 57.31
C SER A 259 82.87 -68.23 57.27
N VAL A 260 84.01 -67.93 56.61
CA VAL A 260 85.17 -68.83 56.55
C VAL A 260 86.19 -68.48 57.65
N PRO A 261 86.35 -69.27 58.73
CA PRO A 261 87.37 -69.00 59.74
C PRO A 261 88.73 -69.47 59.22
N THR A 262 89.64 -68.52 59.04
CA THR A 262 91.07 -68.77 58.80
C THR A 262 91.72 -69.25 60.11
N LYS A 263 92.10 -70.54 60.21
CA LYS A 263 93.10 -70.98 61.20
C LYS A 263 94.29 -71.66 60.54
N ARG A 264 95.41 -70.97 60.69
CA ARG A 264 96.74 -71.14 60.10
C ARG A 264 97.52 -72.24 60.85
N ASN A 265 98.18 -73.10 60.09
CA ASN A 265 99.05 -74.19 60.54
C ASN A 265 100.40 -73.64 61.06
N ARG A 266 100.87 -74.11 62.22
CA ARG A 266 102.27 -74.04 62.67
C ARG A 266 102.65 -75.38 63.30
N ARG A 267 103.57 -76.12 62.68
CA ARG A 267 104.33 -77.23 63.28
C ARG A 267 105.65 -76.70 63.85
N VAL A 268 106.02 -77.12 65.07
CA VAL A 268 107.29 -77.72 65.60
C VAL A 268 106.98 -77.91 67.10
N PHE A 269 107.08 -79.05 67.79
CA PHE A 269 107.94 -80.24 67.71
C PHE A 269 107.13 -81.53 67.66
#